data_AF-A0A923R232-F1
#
_entry.id   AF-A0A923R232-F1
#
_cell.length_a   1.000
_cell.length_b   1.000
_cell.length_c   1.000
_cell.angle_alpha   90.00
_cell.angle_beta   90.00
_cell.angle_gamma   90.00
#
_symmetry.space_group_name_H-M   'P 1'
#
loop_
_entity.id
_entity.type
_entity.pdbx_description
1 polymer ?
#
loop_
_entity_poly.entity_id
_entity_poly.type
_entity_poly.pdbx_seq_one_letter_code
_entity_poly.pdbx_strand_id
1 'polypeptide(L)'
;MSIAESDAELQKQQFIIQSVTQGKVWGLHCEQGWSNADSCDLEDTVVYPFWSTEELAQLCAVDEWSVYAPKYLDLSEFLENWCVGMYKEYILAGIDWNPKLEGAEVDSIDLALKLVQELKKQKKEVKLKLYKNLADFEKMLLEVIEEERKSLN
;
A
#
# COMPACT_ATOMS: atom_id res chain seq x y z
N MET A 1 15.12 22.25 -15.03
CA MET A 1 15.09 22.50 -13.59
C MET A 1 13.65 22.82 -13.26
N SER A 2 12.74 21.85 -13.39
CA SER A 2 12.44 20.72 -12.48
C SER A 2 11.38 21.14 -11.47
N ILE A 3 10.52 20.18 -11.12
CA ILE A 3 9.49 20.23 -10.07
C ILE A 3 8.11 20.68 -10.57
N ALA A 4 7.49 19.84 -11.39
CA ALA A 4 6.16 19.36 -11.04
C ALA A 4 6.33 17.85 -10.83
N GLU A 5 6.81 17.47 -9.63
CA GLU A 5 6.51 16.13 -9.15
C GLU A 5 4.98 16.07 -9.12
N SER A 6 4.38 15.18 -9.92
CA SER A 6 2.92 15.08 -10.01
C SER A 6 2.34 14.90 -8.61
N ASP A 7 1.19 15.51 -8.30
CA ASP A 7 0.53 15.40 -6.99
C ASP A 7 0.43 13.94 -6.49
N ALA A 8 0.23 12.99 -7.41
CA ALA A 8 0.23 11.55 -7.14
C ALA A 8 1.58 11.01 -6.62
N GLU A 9 2.72 11.46 -7.15
CA GLU A 9 4.04 11.04 -6.68
C GLU A 9 4.34 11.59 -5.28
N LEU A 10 3.98 12.84 -5.03
CA LEU A 10 4.11 13.46 -3.71
C LEU A 10 3.25 12.75 -2.67
N GLN A 11 1.99 12.44 -3.02
CA GLN A 11 1.08 11.71 -2.15
C GLN A 11 1.61 10.30 -1.84
N LYS A 12 2.10 9.58 -2.86
CA LYS A 12 2.77 8.29 -2.69
C LYS A 12 3.94 8.37 -1.73
N GLN A 13 4.82 9.34 -1.93
CA GLN A 13 5.99 9.51 -1.08
C GLN A 13 5.59 9.87 0.36
N GLN A 14 4.60 10.74 0.55
CA GLN A 14 4.09 11.08 1.87
C GLN A 14 3.47 9.86 2.56
N PHE A 15 2.67 9.06 1.85
CA PHE A 15 2.11 7.82 2.37
C PHE A 15 3.20 6.87 2.86
N ILE A 16 4.25 6.66 2.05
CA ILE A 16 5.38 5.78 2.40
C ILE A 16 6.08 6.30 3.66
N ILE A 17 6.44 7.58 3.69
CA ILE A 17 7.12 8.20 4.83
C ILE A 17 6.28 8.08 6.11
N GLN A 18 5.00 8.42 6.04
CA GLN A 18 4.08 8.38 7.19
C GLN A 18 3.88 6.94 7.68
N SER A 19 3.61 6.00 6.79
CA SER A 19 3.44 4.58 7.10
C SER A 19 4.66 3.99 7.81
N VAL A 20 5.87 4.32 7.31
CA VAL A 20 7.12 3.91 7.95
C VAL A 20 7.33 4.63 9.29
N THR A 21 7.02 5.92 9.37
CA THR A 21 7.16 6.73 10.59
C THR A 21 6.23 6.24 11.70
N GLN A 22 5.01 5.85 11.38
CA GLN A 22 4.06 5.29 12.35
C GLN A 22 4.27 3.79 12.57
N GLY A 23 4.88 3.09 11.61
CA GLY A 23 5.03 1.63 11.64
C GLY A 23 3.72 0.88 11.41
N LYS A 24 2.71 1.56 10.86
CA LYS A 24 1.38 1.04 10.59
C LYS A 24 0.78 1.74 9.38
N VAL A 25 -0.11 1.04 8.69
CA VAL A 25 -0.98 1.57 7.64
C VAL A 25 -2.42 1.48 8.10
N TRP A 26 -3.29 2.33 7.57
CA TRP A 26 -4.70 2.30 7.91
C TRP A 26 -5.50 1.79 6.73
N GLY A 27 -6.53 1.00 6.99
CA GLY A 27 -7.52 0.58 6.01
C GLY A 27 -8.90 0.63 6.65
N LEU A 28 -9.94 0.45 5.85
CA LEU A 28 -11.31 0.35 6.35
C LEU A 28 -11.69 -1.11 6.49
N HIS A 29 -12.24 -1.48 7.65
CA HIS A 29 -12.65 -2.85 7.96
C HIS A 29 -14.02 -2.88 8.63
N CYS A 30 -14.87 -3.82 8.21
CA CYS A 30 -16.16 -4.12 8.82
C CYS A 30 -16.28 -5.63 9.13
N GLU A 31 -17.43 -6.09 9.61
CA GLU A 31 -17.67 -7.52 9.88
C GLU A 31 -17.58 -8.42 8.64
N GLN A 32 -17.76 -7.85 7.44
CA GLN A 32 -17.67 -8.57 6.17
C GLN A 32 -16.25 -8.65 5.61
N GLY A 33 -15.32 -7.85 6.13
CA GLY A 33 -13.92 -7.82 5.67
C GLY A 33 -13.38 -6.41 5.47
N TRP A 34 -12.35 -6.31 4.64
CA TRP A 34 -11.68 -5.04 4.30
C TRP A 34 -12.34 -4.37 3.09
N SER A 35 -12.33 -3.04 3.09
CA SER A 35 -12.83 -2.23 1.96
C SER A 35 -12.04 -2.55 0.71
N ASN A 36 -12.72 -2.74 -0.41
CA ASN A 36 -12.13 -2.86 -1.73
C ASN A 36 -13.01 -2.09 -2.72
N ALA A 37 -12.42 -1.71 -3.84
CA ALA A 37 -13.06 -1.02 -4.94
C ALA A 37 -12.54 -1.59 -6.27
N ASP A 38 -13.29 -1.40 -7.34
CA ASP A 38 -12.81 -1.60 -8.69
C ASP A 38 -11.78 -0.53 -9.08
N SER A 39 -10.77 -0.93 -9.85
CA SER A 39 -9.78 -0.02 -10.40
C SER A 39 -10.41 0.87 -11.46
N CYS A 40 -10.09 2.16 -11.41
CA CYS A 40 -10.58 3.12 -12.41
C CYS A 40 -9.82 3.00 -13.73
N ASP A 41 -8.54 2.60 -13.68
CA ASP A 41 -7.66 2.52 -14.84
C ASP A 41 -7.60 1.11 -15.46
N LEU A 42 -7.81 0.05 -14.65
CA LEU A 42 -7.69 -1.34 -15.08
C LEU A 42 -9.01 -2.11 -14.96
N GLU A 43 -9.55 -2.56 -16.09
CA GLU A 43 -10.74 -3.41 -16.10
C GLU A 43 -10.48 -4.75 -15.37
N ASP A 44 -11.46 -5.22 -14.60
CA ASP A 44 -11.42 -6.46 -13.81
C ASP A 44 -10.34 -6.50 -12.72
N THR A 45 -9.75 -5.35 -12.38
CA THR A 45 -8.73 -5.25 -11.32
C THR A 45 -9.33 -4.68 -10.05
N VAL A 46 -9.07 -5.34 -8.92
CA VAL A 46 -9.51 -4.89 -7.60
C VAL A 46 -8.43 -4.01 -6.98
N VAL A 47 -8.85 -3.03 -6.18
CA VAL A 47 -7.99 -2.12 -5.43
C VAL A 47 -8.37 -2.14 -3.97
N TYR A 48 -7.40 -2.36 -3.10
CA TYR A 48 -7.56 -2.12 -1.67
C TYR A 48 -7.06 -0.71 -1.33
N PRO A 49 -7.93 0.20 -0.86
CA PRO A 49 -7.52 1.51 -0.39
C PRO A 49 -6.88 1.44 0.99
N PHE A 50 -5.73 2.10 1.12
CA PHE A 50 -4.97 2.27 2.35
C PHE A 50 -4.65 3.74 2.56
N TRP A 51 -4.64 4.16 3.82
CA TRP A 51 -4.40 5.53 4.23
C TRP A 51 -3.19 5.63 5.15
N SER A 52 -2.53 6.78 5.08
CA SER A 52 -1.39 7.11 5.92
C SER A 52 -1.79 7.39 7.37
N THR A 53 -3.04 7.77 7.61
CA THR A 53 -3.57 8.15 8.94
C THR A 53 -5.00 7.64 9.15
N GLU A 54 -5.39 7.50 10.42
CA GLU A 54 -6.76 7.11 10.83
C GLU A 54 -7.79 8.12 10.34
N GLU A 55 -7.48 9.41 10.43
CA GLU A 55 -8.39 10.50 10.09
C GLU A 55 -8.79 10.45 8.61
N LEU A 56 -7.83 10.19 7.72
CA LEU A 56 -8.10 10.06 6.29
C LEU A 56 -8.96 8.84 5.99
N ALA A 57 -8.66 7.69 6.61
CA ALA A 57 -9.51 6.51 6.48
C ALA A 57 -10.94 6.77 6.98
N GLN A 58 -11.09 7.43 8.13
CA GLN A 58 -12.39 7.80 8.70
C GLN A 58 -13.18 8.76 7.80
N LEU A 59 -12.51 9.69 7.11
CA LEU A 59 -13.14 10.59 6.16
C LEU A 59 -13.68 9.85 4.92
N CYS A 60 -13.06 8.74 4.54
CA CYS A 60 -13.52 7.87 3.46
C CYS A 60 -14.57 6.85 3.90
N ALA A 61 -14.85 6.71 5.20
CA ALA A 61 -15.93 5.86 5.71
C ALA A 61 -17.31 6.51 5.47
N VAL A 62 -17.65 6.72 4.20
CA VAL A 62 -18.88 7.33 3.71
C VAL A 62 -19.59 6.40 2.72
N ASP A 63 -20.86 6.67 2.42
CA ASP A 63 -21.71 5.88 1.54
C ASP A 63 -21.63 4.37 1.84
N GLU A 64 -21.12 3.55 0.91
CA GLU A 64 -20.99 2.10 1.05
C GLU A 64 -20.01 1.68 2.15
N TRP A 65 -19.06 2.56 2.47
CA TRP A 65 -18.10 2.37 3.56
C TRP A 65 -18.54 3.02 4.87
N SER A 66 -19.76 3.55 4.97
CA SER A 66 -20.28 4.16 6.21
C SER A 66 -20.33 3.20 7.41
N VAL A 67 -20.40 1.89 7.15
CA VAL A 67 -20.39 0.84 8.18
C VAL A 67 -18.98 0.33 8.51
N TYR A 68 -17.96 0.81 7.80
CA TYR A 68 -16.58 0.41 8.00
C TYR A 68 -15.93 1.32 9.03
N ALA A 69 -15.03 0.74 9.82
CA ALA A 69 -14.24 1.49 10.78
C ALA A 69 -12.77 1.50 10.35
N PRO A 70 -12.03 2.60 10.58
CA PRO A 70 -10.60 2.64 10.34
C PRO A 70 -9.91 1.64 11.26
N LYS A 71 -9.11 0.78 10.66
CA LYS A 71 -8.36 -0.27 11.34
C LYS A 71 -6.92 -0.19 10.88
N TYR A 72 -6.02 -0.14 11.85
CA TYR A 72 -4.60 -0.18 11.54
C TYR A 72 -4.14 -1.61 11.23
N LEU A 73 -3.16 -1.69 10.35
CA LEU A 73 -2.38 -2.88 10.01
C LEU A 73 -0.93 -2.57 10.34
N ASP A 74 -0.29 -3.46 11.08
CA ASP A 74 1.15 -3.36 11.33
C ASP A 74 1.90 -3.39 10.00
N LEU A 75 2.93 -2.56 9.87
CA LEU A 75 3.69 -2.45 8.63
C LEU A 75 4.32 -3.80 8.23
N SER A 76 4.76 -4.62 9.19
CA SER A 76 5.23 -5.99 8.91
C SER A 76 4.14 -6.85 8.28
N GLU A 77 2.92 -6.79 8.82
CA GLU A 77 1.81 -7.59 8.32
C GLU A 77 1.36 -7.12 6.95
N PHE A 78 1.32 -5.80 6.74
CA PHE A 78 1.05 -5.20 5.45
C PHE A 78 2.07 -5.66 4.39
N LEU A 79 3.36 -5.58 4.70
CA LEU A 79 4.39 -5.98 3.74
C LEU A 79 4.33 -7.47 3.38
N GLU A 80 4.22 -8.35 4.37
CA GLU A 80 4.41 -9.79 4.14
C GLU A 80 3.12 -10.53 3.74
N ASN A 81 1.97 -10.12 4.28
CA ASN A 81 0.69 -10.77 3.97
C ASN A 81 -0.10 -9.99 2.92
N TRP A 82 -0.20 -8.67 3.05
CA TRP A 82 -1.01 -7.87 2.13
C TRP A 82 -0.29 -7.65 0.82
N CYS A 83 0.90 -7.04 0.80
CA CYS A 83 1.55 -6.69 -0.45
C CYS A 83 1.83 -7.92 -1.31
N VAL A 84 2.33 -9.01 -0.70
CA VAL A 84 2.60 -10.26 -1.42
C VAL A 84 1.32 -10.98 -1.82
N GLY A 85 0.27 -10.95 -0.98
CA GLY A 85 -1.02 -11.57 -1.27
C GLY A 85 -1.76 -10.87 -2.40
N MET A 86 -1.90 -9.55 -2.29
CA MET A 86 -2.52 -8.68 -3.29
C MET A 86 -1.88 -8.86 -4.65
N TYR A 87 -0.55 -8.89 -4.70
CA TYR A 87 0.17 -9.11 -5.94
C TYR A 87 -0.18 -10.45 -6.61
N LYS A 88 -0.24 -11.53 -5.84
CA LYS A 88 -0.59 -12.86 -6.38
C LYS A 88 -2.01 -12.93 -6.94
N GLU A 89 -2.91 -12.11 -6.40
CA GLU A 89 -4.29 -12.00 -6.83
C GLU A 89 -4.51 -10.89 -7.87
N TYR A 90 -3.44 -10.26 -8.38
CA TYR A 90 -3.50 -9.12 -9.31
C TYR A 90 -4.31 -7.93 -8.77
N ILE A 91 -4.11 -7.63 -7.48
CA ILE A 91 -4.81 -6.57 -6.77
C ILE A 91 -3.87 -5.40 -6.50
N LEU A 92 -4.35 -4.18 -6.78
CA LEU A 92 -3.60 -2.95 -6.59
C LEU A 92 -3.81 -2.35 -5.20
N ALA A 93 -2.85 -1.56 -4.75
CA ALA A 93 -2.98 -0.75 -3.54
C ALA A 93 -3.37 0.68 -3.91
N GLY A 94 -4.54 1.11 -3.46
CA GLY A 94 -4.97 2.50 -3.51
C GLY A 94 -4.34 3.24 -2.33
N ILE A 95 -3.66 4.35 -2.58
CA ILE A 95 -2.96 5.09 -1.51
C ILE A 95 -3.60 6.45 -1.27
N ASP A 96 -3.94 6.68 -0.01
CA ASP A 96 -4.37 7.97 0.54
C ASP A 96 -5.57 8.58 -0.21
N TRP A 97 -6.59 7.76 -0.47
CA TRP A 97 -7.78 8.19 -1.21
C TRP A 97 -8.46 9.37 -0.50
N ASN A 98 -8.94 10.31 -1.30
CA ASN A 98 -9.69 11.46 -0.83
C ASN A 98 -11.14 11.02 -0.44
N PRO A 99 -11.93 11.86 0.24
CA PRO A 99 -13.33 11.53 0.57
C PRO A 99 -14.26 11.41 -0.65
N LYS A 100 -13.75 11.65 -1.87
CA LYS A 100 -14.43 11.35 -3.13
C LYS A 100 -14.05 9.99 -3.71
N LEU A 101 -13.27 9.19 -2.97
CA LEU A 101 -12.76 7.88 -3.38
C LEU A 101 -11.80 7.96 -4.57
N GLU A 102 -11.11 9.09 -4.72
CA GLU A 102 -10.08 9.30 -5.74
C GLU A 102 -8.70 9.25 -5.07
N GLY A 103 -7.79 8.46 -5.60
CA GLY A 103 -6.40 8.44 -5.17
C GLY A 103 -5.51 7.67 -6.12
N ALA A 104 -4.20 7.65 -5.84
CA ALA A 104 -3.26 6.95 -6.70
C ALA A 104 -3.36 5.43 -6.50
N GLU A 105 -3.37 4.69 -7.60
CA GLU A 105 -3.32 3.23 -7.64
C GLU A 105 -1.88 2.80 -7.92
N VAL A 106 -1.35 1.90 -7.10
CA VAL A 106 0.04 1.45 -7.21
C VAL A 106 0.15 -0.05 -7.04
N ASP A 107 1.12 -0.65 -7.72
CA ASP A 107 1.45 -2.05 -7.52
C ASP A 107 1.86 -2.31 -6.07
N SER A 108 1.27 -3.34 -5.49
CA SER A 108 1.49 -3.73 -4.11
C SER A 108 2.96 -4.11 -3.84
N ILE A 109 3.65 -4.75 -4.80
CA ILE A 109 5.08 -5.09 -4.70
C ILE A 109 5.99 -3.86 -4.84
N ASP A 110 5.69 -2.94 -5.78
CA ASP A 110 6.45 -1.69 -5.92
C ASP A 110 6.32 -0.84 -4.65
N LEU A 111 5.11 -0.76 -4.09
CA LEU A 111 4.86 -0.08 -2.82
C LEU A 111 5.63 -0.74 -1.67
N ALA A 112 5.60 -2.07 -1.56
CA ALA A 112 6.36 -2.80 -0.56
C ALA A 112 7.86 -2.51 -0.65
N LEU A 113 8.42 -2.52 -1.87
CA LEU A 113 9.83 -2.23 -2.09
C LEU A 113 10.19 -0.82 -1.62
N LYS A 114 9.35 0.17 -1.94
CA LYS A 114 9.54 1.57 -1.53
C LYS A 114 9.45 1.75 -0.01
N LEU A 115 8.50 1.07 0.65
CA LEU A 115 8.40 1.05 2.12
C LEU A 115 9.64 0.43 2.76
N VAL A 116 10.17 -0.67 2.20
CA VAL A 116 11.40 -1.32 2.67
C VAL A 116 12.61 -0.41 2.50
N GLN A 117 12.73 0.27 1.36
CA GLN A 117 13.79 1.25 1.14
C GLN A 117 13.71 2.42 2.11
N GLU A 118 12.51 2.93 2.37
CA GLU A 118 12.31 4.02 3.33
C GLU A 118 12.56 3.57 4.77
N LEU A 119 12.20 2.34 5.15
CA LEU A 119 12.58 1.74 6.44
C LEU A 119 14.10 1.74 6.63
N LYS A 120 14.86 1.34 5.60
CA LYS A 120 16.33 1.35 5.62
C LYS A 120 16.88 2.77 5.73
N LYS A 121 16.29 3.72 5.01
CA LYS A 121 16.68 5.13 5.03
C LYS A 121 16.42 5.78 6.39
N GLN A 122 15.29 5.46 7.02
CA GLN A 122 14.96 5.88 8.39
C GLN A 122 15.65 5.04 9.48
N LYS A 123 16.45 4.02 9.10
CA LYS A 123 17.10 3.07 10.00
C LYS A 123 16.13 2.42 11.00
N LYS A 124 14.91 2.15 10.56
CA LYS A 124 13.89 1.48 11.35
C LYS A 124 13.97 -0.03 11.19
N GLU A 125 13.80 -0.72 12.30
CA GLU A 125 13.73 -2.17 12.34
C GLU A 125 12.27 -2.60 12.35
N VAL A 126 11.89 -3.43 11.38
CA VAL A 126 10.58 -4.08 11.30
C VAL A 126 10.76 -5.57 11.58
N LYS A 127 9.93 -6.12 12.47
CA LYS A 127 9.95 -7.55 12.80
C LYS A 127 9.06 -8.31 11.82
N LEU A 128 9.69 -8.75 10.73
CA LEU A 128 9.08 -9.65 9.76
C LEU A 128 8.84 -11.03 10.39
N LYS A 129 7.66 -11.61 10.16
CA LYS A 129 7.24 -12.92 10.69
C LYS A 129 7.49 -14.06 9.69
N LEU A 130 7.33 -13.78 8.40
CA LEU A 130 7.47 -14.71 7.28
C LEU A 130 8.89 -14.70 6.70
N TYR A 131 9.62 -13.59 6.82
CA TYR A 131 10.98 -13.45 6.29
C TYR A 131 12.05 -13.33 7.39
N LYS A 132 13.27 -13.80 7.09
CA LYS A 132 14.40 -13.80 8.05
C LYS A 132 14.85 -12.39 8.42
N ASN A 133 14.85 -11.48 7.46
CA ASN A 133 15.25 -10.09 7.63
C ASN A 133 14.73 -9.25 6.46
N LEU A 134 14.83 -7.92 6.61
CA LEU A 134 14.39 -6.96 5.62
C LEU A 134 15.11 -7.07 4.27
N ALA A 135 16.39 -7.46 4.26
CA ALA A 135 17.17 -7.59 3.03
C ALA A 135 16.74 -8.81 2.19
N ASP A 136 16.41 -9.92 2.84
CA ASP A 136 15.89 -11.13 2.19
C ASP A 136 14.52 -10.85 1.55
N PHE A 137 13.67 -10.12 2.28
CA PHE A 137 12.38 -9.65 1.75
C PHE A 137 12.55 -8.66 0.59
N GLU A 138 13.42 -7.65 0.72
CA GLU A 138 13.73 -6.70 -0.36
C GLU A 138 14.18 -7.42 -1.64
N LYS A 139 15.06 -8.41 -1.49
CA LYS A 139 15.56 -9.20 -2.61
C LYS A 139 14.43 -9.94 -3.31
N MET A 140 13.55 -10.60 -2.55
CA MET A 140 12.39 -11.30 -3.11
C MET A 140 11.48 -10.35 -3.90
N LEU A 141 11.20 -9.15 -3.37
CA LEU A 141 10.39 -8.15 -4.09
C LEU A 141 11.05 -7.72 -5.42
N LEU A 142 12.37 -7.49 -5.40
CA LEU A 142 13.12 -7.14 -6.61
C LEU A 142 13.08 -8.27 -7.64
N GLU A 143 13.29 -9.51 -7.21
CA GLU A 143 13.23 -10.68 -8.09
C GLU A 143 11.86 -10.78 -8.76
N VAL A 144 10.76 -10.62 -8.01
CA VAL A 144 9.39 -10.60 -8.56
C VAL A 144 9.21 -9.49 -9.60
N ILE A 145 9.59 -8.26 -9.29
CA ILE A 145 9.47 -7.12 -10.22
C ILE A 145 10.30 -7.36 -11.49
N GLU A 146 11.50 -7.93 -11.36
CA GLU A 146 12.36 -8.26 -12.50
C GLU A 146 11.77 -9.38 -13.36
N GLU A 147 11.14 -10.39 -12.75
CA GLU A 147 10.48 -11.47 -13.49
C GLU A 147 9.27 -10.95 -14.29
N GLU A 148 8.42 -10.11 -13.69
CA GLU A 148 7.31 -9.48 -14.42
C GLU A 148 7.78 -8.67 -15.63
N ARG A 149 8.79 -7.81 -15.41
CA ARG A 149 9.35 -6.99 -16.48
C ARG A 149 9.95 -7.83 -17.61
N LYS A 150 10.48 -9.03 -17.30
CA LYS A 150 10.96 -9.98 -18.31
C LYS A 150 9.82 -10.67 -19.03
N SER A 151 8.72 -11.00 -18.34
CA SER A 151 7.54 -11.62 -18.96
C SER A 151 6.79 -10.67 -19.90
N LEU A 152 6.94 -9.35 -19.71
CA LEU A 152 6.32 -8.31 -20.54
C LEU A 152 7.18 -7.86 -21.75
N ASN A 153 8.43 -8.32 -21.87
CA ASN A 153 9.39 -7.98 -22.94
C ASN A 153 9.62 -9.15 -23.91
#